data_AF-A0A965UWN6-F1
#
_entry.id   AF-A0A965UWN6-F1
#
_cell.length_a   1.000
_cell.length_b   1.000
_cell.length_c   1.000
_cell.angle_alpha   90.00
_cell.angle_beta   90.00
_cell.angle_gamma   90.00
#
_symmetry.space_group_name_H-M   'P 1'
#
loop_
_entity.id
_entity.type
_entity.pdbx_description
1 polymer ?
#
loop_
_entity_poly.entity_id
_entity_poly.type
_entity_poly.pdbx_seq_one_letter_code
_entity_poly.pdbx_strand_id
1 'polypeptide(L)'
;MISFGAAIVGQEEAAAVASVLASGRLTRGPMCDAADAAMEAITGQPCHVVSSGTAALHLALLAAGVGRGDEVIVPATSFVATANAVLYCGAKPVFVGIDDRMWTIEPGFLIGAVTPKTKAVIAVNLYGTPPPSLEQWRH
;
A
#
# COMPACT_ATOMS: atom_id res chain seq x y z
N MET A 1 17.35 13.08 23.71
CA MET A 1 17.52 12.57 22.33
C MET A 1 16.13 12.37 21.76
N ILE A 2 15.80 13.04 20.65
CA ILE A 2 14.51 12.82 19.97
C ILE A 2 14.73 11.68 18.98
N SER A 3 13.94 10.61 19.08
CA SER A 3 14.03 9.44 18.19
C SER A 3 13.06 9.58 17.02
N PHE A 4 13.56 9.40 15.80
CA PHE A 4 12.72 9.26 14.62
C PHE A 4 12.31 7.78 14.46
N GLY A 5 11.01 7.49 14.44
CA GLY A 5 10.51 6.12 14.26
C GLY A 5 10.62 5.23 15.50
N ALA A 6 10.46 5.78 16.70
CA ALA A 6 10.40 4.97 17.92
C ALA A 6 9.24 3.95 17.85
N ALA A 7 9.51 2.72 18.26
CA ALA A 7 8.48 1.68 18.32
C ALA A 7 7.43 2.04 19.38
N ILE A 8 6.16 1.86 19.03
CA ILE A 8 5.03 2.01 19.96
C ILE A 8 4.72 0.61 20.49
N VAL A 9 5.22 0.31 21.68
CA VAL A 9 5.04 -0.99 22.36
C VAL A 9 4.92 -0.76 23.86
N GLY A 10 3.90 -1.35 24.48
CA GLY A 10 3.64 -1.30 25.90
C GLY A 10 3.28 -2.68 26.48
N GLN A 11 2.68 -2.66 27.68
CA GLN A 11 2.33 -3.88 28.40
C GLN A 11 1.20 -4.67 27.70
N GLU A 12 0.31 -3.98 26.99
CA GLU A 12 -0.79 -4.59 26.24
C GLU A 12 -0.26 -5.42 25.07
N GLU A 13 0.65 -4.87 24.26
CA GLU A 13 1.28 -5.59 23.15
C GLU A 13 2.07 -6.80 23.66
N ALA A 14 2.81 -6.64 24.76
CA ALA A 14 3.58 -7.73 25.37
C ALA A 14 2.67 -8.88 25.84
N ALA A 15 1.54 -8.55 26.48
CA ALA A 15 0.56 -9.55 26.92
C ALA A 15 -0.11 -10.26 25.73
N ALA A 16 -0.41 -9.54 24.65
CA ALA A 16 -0.98 -10.12 23.44
C ALA A 16 -0.01 -11.14 22.79
N VAL A 17 1.28 -10.80 22.69
CA VAL A 17 2.32 -11.71 22.19
C VAL A 17 2.45 -12.95 23.09
N ALA A 18 2.49 -12.76 24.41
CA ALA A 18 2.58 -13.87 25.37
C ALA A 18 1.38 -14.84 25.25
N SER A 19 0.17 -14.31 25.02
CA SER A 19 -1.04 -15.12 24.80
C SER A 19 -0.92 -15.99 23.54
N VAL A 20 -0.43 -15.43 22.43
CA VAL A 20 -0.20 -16.20 21.18
C VAL A 20 0.84 -17.28 21.40
N LEU A 21 1.94 -16.99 22.10
CA LEU A 21 2.97 -17.97 22.44
C LEU A 21 2.41 -19.12 23.28
N ALA A 22 1.62 -18.81 24.32
CA ALA A 22 0.99 -19.80 25.18
C ALA A 22 -0.03 -20.68 24.43
N SER A 23 -0.68 -20.14 23.39
CA SER A 23 -1.64 -20.89 22.57
C SER A 23 -1.01 -21.95 21.66
N GLY A 24 0.30 -21.86 21.39
CA GLY A 24 1.00 -22.74 20.44
C GLY A 24 0.68 -22.48 18.96
N ARG A 25 -0.24 -21.58 18.62
CA ARG A 25 -0.61 -21.24 17.25
C ARG A 25 0.15 -20.00 16.74
N LEU A 26 1.36 -20.24 16.25
CA LEU A 26 2.32 -19.17 15.88
C LEU A 26 2.21 -18.67 14.44
N THR A 27 1.46 -19.36 13.59
CA THR A 27 1.13 -18.89 12.23
C THR A 27 -0.21 -18.15 12.25
N ARG A 28 -0.84 -17.96 11.10
CA ARG A 28 -2.13 -17.29 11.02
C ARG A 28 -3.17 -17.97 11.94
N GLY A 29 -3.82 -17.17 12.77
CA GLY A 29 -4.79 -17.63 13.76
C GLY A 29 -5.74 -16.52 14.20
N PRO A 30 -6.45 -16.70 15.33
CA PRO A 30 -7.50 -15.78 15.77
C PRO A 30 -7.06 -14.30 15.86
N MET A 31 -5.79 -14.03 16.16
CA MET A 31 -5.26 -12.67 16.21
C MET A 31 -5.21 -12.00 14.82
N CYS A 32 -4.96 -12.78 13.75
CA CYS A 32 -5.03 -12.27 12.38
C CYS A 32 -6.47 -12.01 11.95
N ASP A 33 -7.41 -12.88 12.36
CA ASP A 33 -8.83 -12.70 12.05
C ASP A 33 -9.40 -11.46 12.77
N ALA A 34 -8.96 -11.21 14.01
CA ALA A 34 -9.27 -9.98 14.73
C ALA A 34 -8.67 -8.74 14.06
N ALA A 35 -7.44 -8.85 13.54
CA ALA A 35 -6.80 -7.75 12.82
C ALA A 35 -7.50 -7.45 11.48
N ASP A 36 -7.95 -8.47 10.75
CA ASP A 36 -8.80 -8.31 9.56
C ASP A 36 -10.06 -7.52 9.94
N ALA A 37 -10.83 -7.99 10.93
CA ALA A 37 -12.06 -7.34 11.38
C ALA A 37 -11.84 -5.87 11.84
N ALA A 38 -10.73 -5.59 12.52
CA ALA A 38 -10.38 -4.23 12.92
C ALA A 38 -10.12 -3.31 11.71
N MET A 39 -9.44 -3.82 10.68
CA MET A 39 -9.23 -3.08 9.43
C MET A 39 -10.52 -2.90 8.64
N GLU A 40 -11.42 -3.89 8.63
CA GLU A 40 -12.75 -3.77 8.01
C GLU A 40 -13.58 -2.69 8.68
N ALA A 41 -13.52 -2.58 10.02
CA ALA A 41 -14.22 -1.52 10.75
C ALA A 41 -13.69 -0.11 10.43
N ILE A 42 -12.38 0.02 10.16
CA ILE A 42 -11.75 1.31 9.80
C ILE A 42 -12.09 1.70 8.35
N THR A 43 -12.01 0.74 7.43
CA THR A 43 -12.10 1.00 5.99
C THR A 43 -13.53 0.91 5.45
N GLY A 44 -14.41 0.19 6.15
CA GLY A 44 -15.74 -0.17 5.65
C GLY A 44 -15.69 -1.15 4.47
N GLN A 45 -14.58 -1.87 4.27
CA GLN A 45 -14.36 -2.79 3.15
C GLN A 45 -13.77 -4.11 3.67
N PRO A 46 -13.99 -5.26 2.98
CA PRO A 46 -13.34 -6.51 3.32
C PRO A 46 -11.81 -6.37 3.32
N CYS A 47 -11.15 -6.88 4.36
CA CYS A 47 -9.71 -6.69 4.58
C CYS A 47 -8.98 -8.02 4.79
N HIS A 48 -7.70 -8.02 4.45
CA HIS A 48 -6.81 -9.14 4.71
C HIS A 48 -5.41 -8.66 5.10
N VAL A 49 -5.00 -8.94 6.32
CA VAL A 49 -3.67 -8.60 6.84
C VAL A 49 -2.64 -9.58 6.30
N VAL A 50 -1.50 -9.01 5.92
CA VAL A 50 -0.37 -9.73 5.34
C VAL A 50 0.93 -9.26 5.97
N SER A 51 2.04 -9.93 5.64
CA SER A 51 3.33 -9.76 6.32
C SER A 51 3.96 -8.38 6.20
N SER A 52 3.56 -7.55 5.24
CA SER A 52 4.09 -6.20 5.04
C SER A 52 3.25 -5.37 4.08
N GLY A 53 3.44 -4.05 4.07
CA GLY A 53 2.85 -3.17 3.05
C GLY A 53 3.32 -3.49 1.62
N THR A 54 4.53 -4.03 1.44
CA THR A 54 5.00 -4.48 0.12
C THR A 54 4.23 -5.71 -0.37
N ALA A 55 3.99 -6.68 0.52
CA ALA A 55 3.15 -7.85 0.21
C ALA A 55 1.71 -7.43 -0.10
N ALA A 56 1.16 -6.45 0.63
CA ALA A 56 -0.17 -5.92 0.38
C ALA A 56 -0.27 -5.28 -1.01
N LEU A 57 0.69 -4.41 -1.38
CA LEU A 57 0.73 -3.80 -2.72
C LEU A 57 0.87 -4.85 -3.82
N HIS A 58 1.74 -5.83 -3.63
CA HIS A 58 1.93 -6.91 -4.61
C HIS A 58 0.64 -7.70 -4.83
N LEU A 59 -0.04 -8.12 -3.77
CA LEU A 59 -1.31 -8.84 -3.85
C LEU A 59 -2.43 -7.98 -4.44
N ALA A 60 -2.48 -6.69 -4.11
CA ALA A 60 -3.46 -5.76 -4.69
C ALA A 60 -3.28 -5.62 -6.21
N LEU A 61 -2.05 -5.54 -6.70
CA LEU A 61 -1.76 -5.49 -8.14
C LEU A 61 -2.13 -6.79 -8.84
N LEU A 62 -1.81 -7.95 -8.25
CA LEU A 62 -2.23 -9.25 -8.78
C LEU A 62 -3.77 -9.36 -8.83
N ALA A 63 -4.47 -8.91 -7.79
CA ALA A 63 -5.93 -8.90 -7.74
C ALA A 63 -6.54 -7.94 -8.79
N ALA A 64 -5.87 -6.83 -9.10
CA ALA A 64 -6.23 -5.92 -10.19
C ALA A 64 -5.88 -6.48 -11.59
N GLY A 65 -5.30 -7.68 -11.66
CA GLY A 65 -4.94 -8.36 -12.90
C GLY A 65 -3.70 -7.78 -13.58
N VAL A 66 -2.80 -7.14 -12.84
CA VAL A 66 -1.51 -6.66 -13.35
C VAL A 66 -0.56 -7.85 -13.56
N GLY A 67 0.12 -7.88 -14.70
CA GLY A 67 1.08 -8.92 -15.03
C GLY A 67 2.13 -8.50 -16.05
N ARG A 68 2.79 -9.51 -16.63
CA ARG A 68 3.87 -9.30 -17.62
C ARG A 68 3.36 -8.53 -18.84
N GLY A 69 4.08 -7.47 -19.19
CA GLY A 69 3.78 -6.63 -20.35
C GLY A 69 2.92 -5.40 -20.03
N ASP A 70 2.34 -5.36 -18.84
CA ASP A 70 1.60 -4.19 -18.35
C ASP A 70 2.54 -3.08 -17.89
N GLU A 71 2.03 -1.85 -17.92
CA GLU A 71 2.63 -0.67 -17.32
C GLU A 71 1.79 -0.23 -16.11
N VAL A 72 2.46 0.10 -15.01
CA VAL A 72 1.82 0.67 -13.82
C VAL A 72 2.46 2.02 -13.52
N ILE A 73 1.64 3.06 -13.50
CA ILE A 73 2.10 4.42 -13.22
C ILE A 73 2.32 4.57 -11.71
N VAL A 74 3.47 5.11 -11.32
CA VAL A 74 3.87 5.32 -9.93
C VAL A 74 4.53 6.70 -9.75
N PRO A 75 4.48 7.32 -8.57
CA PRO A 75 5.12 8.61 -8.34
C PRO A 75 6.65 8.47 -8.36
N ALA A 76 7.33 9.46 -8.92
CA ALA A 76 8.79 9.57 -8.88
C ALA A 76 9.33 9.71 -7.45
N THR A 77 8.53 10.24 -6.53
CA THR A 77 8.88 10.40 -5.12
C THR A 77 7.97 9.52 -4.26
N SER A 78 8.50 8.41 -3.76
CA SER A 78 7.83 7.48 -2.83
C SER A 78 8.85 6.54 -2.19
N PHE A 79 8.39 5.66 -1.30
CA PHE A 79 9.17 4.53 -0.84
C PHE A 79 9.31 3.45 -1.94
N VAL A 80 10.47 2.80 -2.01
CA VAL A 80 10.83 1.87 -3.09
C VAL A 80 9.86 0.68 -3.24
N ALA A 81 9.17 0.30 -2.16
CA ALA A 81 8.16 -0.78 -2.18
C ALA A 81 7.09 -0.56 -3.26
N THR A 82 6.73 0.70 -3.55
CA THR A 82 5.73 1.07 -4.56
C THR A 82 6.12 0.55 -5.94
N ALA A 83 7.37 0.81 -6.38
CA ALA A 83 7.86 0.32 -7.67
C ALA A 83 8.22 -1.17 -7.63
N ASN A 84 8.74 -1.67 -6.51
CA ASN A 84 9.07 -3.09 -6.37
C ASN A 84 7.85 -3.99 -6.50
N ALA A 85 6.71 -3.60 -5.94
CA ALA A 85 5.46 -4.35 -6.08
C ALA A 85 5.04 -4.54 -7.54
N VAL A 86 5.25 -3.52 -8.38
CA VAL A 86 5.01 -3.58 -9.83
C VAL A 86 5.96 -4.58 -10.50
N LEU A 87 7.25 -4.50 -10.17
CA LEU A 87 8.27 -5.41 -10.70
C LEU A 87 8.02 -6.87 -10.29
N TYR A 88 7.52 -7.10 -9.07
CA TYR A 88 7.18 -8.45 -8.60
C TYR A 88 6.03 -9.08 -9.40
N CYS A 89 5.12 -8.28 -9.96
CA CYS A 89 4.10 -8.76 -10.90
C CYS A 89 4.67 -9.07 -12.30
N GLY A 90 5.94 -8.73 -12.57
CA GLY A 90 6.55 -8.76 -13.90
C GLY A 90 6.12 -7.61 -14.82
N ALA A 91 5.46 -6.58 -14.27
CA ALA A 91 5.05 -5.38 -14.98
C ALA A 91 6.15 -4.31 -14.96
N LYS A 92 5.97 -3.25 -15.75
CA LYS A 92 6.92 -2.12 -15.85
C LYS A 92 6.40 -0.91 -15.05
N PRO A 93 7.14 -0.40 -14.06
CA PRO A 93 6.81 0.87 -13.43
C PRO A 93 7.07 2.04 -14.40
N VAL A 94 6.11 2.95 -14.50
CA VAL A 94 6.22 4.21 -15.26
C VAL A 94 6.19 5.35 -14.26
N PHE A 95 7.30 6.03 -14.09
CA PHE A 95 7.44 7.12 -13.12
C PHE A 95 6.86 8.42 -13.67
N VAL A 96 6.05 9.10 -12.86
CA VAL A 96 5.49 10.43 -13.15
C VAL A 96 5.82 11.43 -12.04
N GLY A 97 5.73 12.71 -12.36
CA GLY A 97 5.95 13.80 -11.40
C GLY A 97 4.96 13.80 -10.23
N ILE A 98 5.24 14.65 -9.26
CA ILE A 98 4.37 14.96 -8.13
C ILE A 98 4.25 16.47 -8.00
N ASP A 99 3.14 16.93 -7.41
CA ASP A 99 2.95 18.33 -7.02
C ASP A 99 3.93 18.69 -5.88
N ASP A 100 4.50 19.90 -5.93
CA ASP A 100 5.48 20.38 -4.95
C ASP A 100 4.85 20.84 -3.63
N ARG A 101 3.51 20.99 -3.59
CA ARG A 101 2.76 21.39 -2.39
C ARG A 101 2.27 20.20 -1.60
N MET A 102 1.56 19.27 -2.23
CA MET A 102 0.96 18.10 -1.59
C MET A 102 1.85 16.87 -1.65
N TRP A 103 2.89 16.88 -2.49
CA TRP A 103 3.81 15.75 -2.68
C TRP A 103 3.10 14.46 -3.15
N THR A 104 2.02 14.63 -3.91
CA THR A 104 1.20 13.54 -4.46
C THR A 104 1.12 13.67 -5.98
N ILE A 105 0.73 12.57 -6.64
CA ILE A 105 0.40 12.65 -8.08
C ILE A 105 -0.91 13.43 -8.22
N GLU A 106 -0.93 14.34 -9.19
CA GLU A 106 -2.14 14.96 -9.70
C GLU A 106 -2.50 14.42 -11.10
N PRO A 107 -3.78 14.47 -11.52
CA PRO A 107 -4.22 13.96 -12.81
C PRO A 107 -3.44 14.52 -14.02
N GLY A 108 -2.96 15.77 -13.93
CA GLY A 108 -2.15 16.40 -14.98
C GLY A 108 -0.87 15.64 -15.32
N PHE A 109 -0.25 14.96 -14.35
CA PHE A 109 0.96 14.16 -14.59
C PHE A 109 0.69 12.84 -15.33
N LEU A 110 -0.58 12.45 -15.51
CA LEU A 110 -0.94 11.27 -16.30
C LEU A 110 -0.98 11.55 -17.80
N ILE A 111 -1.06 12.81 -18.21
CA ILE A 111 -1.14 13.20 -19.62
C ILE A 111 0.14 12.75 -20.34
N GLY A 112 -0.02 11.86 -21.33
CA GLY A 112 1.10 11.29 -22.09
C GLY A 112 1.84 10.14 -21.40
N ALA A 113 1.59 9.88 -20.12
CA ALA A 113 2.11 8.71 -19.41
C ALA A 113 1.22 7.47 -19.59
N VAL A 114 -0.09 7.68 -19.80
CA VAL A 114 -1.04 6.60 -20.10
C VAL A 114 -0.85 6.10 -21.52
N THR A 115 -0.65 4.78 -21.66
CA THR A 115 -0.51 4.06 -22.92
C THR A 115 -1.54 2.92 -22.99
N PRO A 116 -1.71 2.25 -24.15
CA PRO A 116 -2.53 1.05 -24.22
C PRO A 116 -2.08 -0.10 -23.30
N LYS A 117 -0.86 -0.04 -22.75
CA LYS A 117 -0.34 -1.02 -21.78
C LYS A 117 -0.58 -0.60 -20.33
N THR A 118 -1.03 0.63 -20.07
CA THR A 118 -1.28 1.10 -18.71
C THR A 118 -2.43 0.34 -18.09
N LYS A 119 -2.14 -0.43 -17.05
CA LYS A 119 -3.10 -1.29 -16.35
C LYS A 119 -3.61 -0.68 -15.05
N ALA A 120 -2.76 0.08 -14.37
CA ALA A 120 -3.07 0.69 -13.08
C ALA A 120 -2.24 1.96 -12.83
N VAL A 121 -2.71 2.75 -11.86
CA VAL A 121 -1.99 3.87 -11.26
C VAL A 121 -1.92 3.63 -9.76
N ILE A 122 -0.73 3.71 -9.16
CA ILE A 122 -0.57 3.68 -7.71
C ILE A 122 -0.36 5.11 -7.23
N ALA A 123 -1.38 5.68 -6.57
CA ALA A 123 -1.22 6.90 -5.81
C ALA A 123 -0.64 6.59 -4.42
N VAL A 124 0.13 7.52 -3.87
CA VAL A 124 0.78 7.37 -2.56
C VAL A 124 0.41 8.56 -1.69
N ASN A 125 -0.11 8.28 -0.49
CA ASN A 125 -0.42 9.30 0.49
C ASN A 125 0.86 9.71 1.24
N LEU A 126 1.75 10.44 0.56
CA LEU A 126 3.06 10.76 1.12
C LEU A 126 2.90 11.61 2.39
N TYR A 127 3.57 11.20 3.47
CA TYR A 127 3.46 11.82 4.80
C TYR A 127 2.01 11.92 5.36
N GLY A 128 1.10 11.07 4.88
CA GLY A 128 -0.31 11.08 5.28
C GLY A 128 -1.19 12.04 4.48
N THR A 129 -0.65 12.75 3.50
CA THR A 129 -1.41 13.65 2.62
C THR A 129 -2.08 12.86 1.50
N PRO A 130 -3.41 12.84 1.39
CA PRO A 130 -4.10 12.13 0.31
C PRO A 130 -3.94 12.85 -1.03
N PRO A 131 -3.91 12.12 -2.17
CA PRO A 131 -4.00 12.72 -3.50
C PRO A 131 -5.38 13.37 -3.70
N PRO A 132 -5.56 14.13 -4.79
CA PRO A 132 -6.87 14.67 -5.15
C PRO A 132 -7.96 13.59 -5.24
N SER A 133 -9.22 13.97 -4.97
CA SER A 133 -10.35 13.05 -4.97
C SER A 133 -10.51 12.34 -6.31
N LEU A 134 -11.00 11.09 -6.29
CA LEU A 134 -11.20 10.27 -7.50
C LEU A 134 -12.03 10.95 -8.60
N GLU A 135 -12.91 11.89 -8.25
CA GLU A 135 -13.67 12.69 -9.21
C GLU A 135 -12.76 13.47 -10.16
N GLN A 136 -11.64 13.99 -9.66
CA GLN A 136 -10.66 14.72 -10.47
C GLN A 136 -9.87 13.83 -11.43
N TRP A 137 -9.89 12.50 -11.23
CA TRP A 137 -9.20 11.53 -12.07
C TRP A 137 -10.08 10.98 -13.21
N ARG A 138 -11.37 11.36 -13.24
CA ARG A 138 -12.34 10.87 -14.23
C ARG A 138 -12.43 11.73 -15.50
N HIS A 139 -11.69 12.83 -15.57
CA HIS A 139 -11.66 13.79 -16.68
C HIS A 139 -10.33 13.70 -17.44
#